data_AF-A0A3D0P983-F1
#
_entry.id   AF-A0A3D0P983-F1
#
_cell.length_a   1.000
_cell.length_b   1.000
_cell.length_c   1.000
_cell.angle_alpha   90.00
_cell.angle_beta   90.00
_cell.angle_gamma   90.00
#
_symmetry.space_group_name_H-M   'P 1'
#
loop_
_entity.id
_entity.type
_entity.pdbx_description
1 polymer ?
#
loop_
_entity_poly.entity_id
_entity_poly.type
_entity_poly.pdbx_seq_one_letter_code
_entity_poly.pdbx_strand_id
1 'polypeptide(L)'
;MNTASQAPQWADSSRGLGRLIESLISIGLLRRPLFFQARQLIIRTAERNGIPWRARRQQLQQAAEPLLEQSRTADLSIPQYYRVRFHAYEQGNLCWQAAAEAEQATDAMALRVWPEEQLSPQQAQERLRQAIHRCAEPL
;
A
#
# COMPACT_ATOMS: atom_id res chain seq x y z
N MET A 1 8.07 -23.67 -25.38
CA MET A 1 8.33 -22.22 -25.56
C MET A 1 8.35 -21.60 -24.18
N ASN A 2 9.53 -21.19 -23.71
CA ASN A 2 9.72 -20.68 -22.35
C ASN A 2 9.43 -19.18 -22.35
N THR A 3 8.20 -18.77 -22.03
CA THR A 3 7.89 -17.35 -21.82
C THR A 3 8.45 -16.95 -20.47
N ALA A 4 9.72 -16.51 -20.45
CA ALA A 4 10.24 -15.79 -19.30
C ALA A 4 9.33 -14.59 -19.06
N SER A 5 8.57 -14.62 -17.96
CA SER A 5 7.67 -13.54 -17.58
C SER A 5 8.51 -12.29 -17.35
N GLN A 6 8.52 -11.36 -18.30
CA GLN A 6 9.04 -10.03 -18.04
C GLN A 6 8.24 -9.45 -16.87
N ALA A 7 8.95 -9.02 -15.82
CA ALA A 7 8.31 -8.28 -14.74
C ALA A 7 7.56 -7.08 -15.38
N PRO A 8 6.31 -6.80 -14.94
CA PRO A 8 5.56 -5.68 -15.49
C PRO A 8 6.37 -4.38 -15.33
N GLN A 9 6.25 -3.46 -16.29
CA GLN A 9 7.10 -2.25 -16.38
C GLN A 9 7.14 -1.40 -15.10
N TRP A 10 6.12 -1.48 -14.25
CA TRP A 10 6.08 -0.77 -12.97
C TRP A 10 6.89 -1.44 -11.85
N ALA A 11 7.31 -2.70 -12.03
CA ALA A 11 8.03 -3.52 -11.04
C ALA A 11 9.54 -3.66 -11.35
N ASP A 12 10.02 -3.24 -12.53
CA ASP A 12 11.44 -3.27 -12.86
C ASP A 12 12.17 -2.04 -12.31
N SER A 13 12.70 -2.15 -11.09
CA SER A 13 13.55 -1.13 -10.48
C SER A 13 15.03 -1.23 -10.86
N SER A 14 15.42 -2.18 -11.73
CA SER A 14 16.83 -2.59 -11.88
C SER A 14 17.67 -1.68 -12.82
N ARG A 15 17.08 -0.64 -13.45
CA ARG A 15 17.78 0.20 -14.45
C ARG A 15 17.57 1.71 -14.26
N GLY A 16 18.62 2.48 -14.56
CA GLY A 16 18.60 3.95 -14.62
C GLY A 16 18.15 4.64 -13.33
N LEU A 17 16.92 5.18 -13.36
CA LEU A 17 16.29 5.96 -12.29
C LEU A 17 16.13 5.15 -10.98
N GLY A 18 15.91 3.84 -11.06
CA GLY A 18 15.73 2.97 -9.89
C GLY A 18 16.96 2.92 -8.98
N ARG A 19 18.17 2.82 -9.55
CA ARG A 19 19.44 2.85 -8.80
C ARG A 19 19.72 4.20 -8.14
N LEU A 20 19.31 5.29 -8.79
CA LEU A 20 19.42 6.64 -8.20
C LEU A 20 18.49 6.77 -6.99
N ILE A 21 17.25 6.27 -7.10
CA ILE A 21 16.28 6.26 -6.00
C ILE A 21 16.81 5.41 -4.83
N GLU A 22 17.34 4.21 -5.08
CA GLU A 22 17.96 3.38 -4.03
C GLU A 22 19.11 4.10 -3.32
N SER A 23 19.99 4.75 -4.09
CA SER A 23 21.10 5.53 -3.54
C SER A 23 20.61 6.70 -2.67
N LEU A 24 19.59 7.43 -3.11
CA LEU A 24 18.99 8.53 -2.34
C LEU A 24 18.26 8.02 -1.08
N ILE A 25 17.58 6.87 -1.17
CA ILE A 25 16.93 6.21 -0.02
C ILE A 25 17.98 5.76 1.00
N SER A 26 19.17 5.34 0.58
CA SER A 26 20.23 4.92 1.51
C SER A 26 20.65 6.05 2.47
N ILE A 27 20.54 7.31 2.03
CA ILE A 27 20.82 8.49 2.83
C ILE A 27 19.61 8.78 3.74
N GLY A 28 19.72 8.42 5.03
CA GLY A 28 18.61 8.53 6.00
C GLY A 28 17.96 9.91 6.09
N LEU A 29 18.73 10.99 5.93
CA LEU A 29 18.24 12.38 5.93
C LEU A 29 17.32 12.69 4.72
N LEU A 30 17.60 12.10 3.56
CA LEU A 30 16.81 12.30 2.34
C LEU A 30 15.62 11.33 2.26
N ARG A 31 15.71 10.21 2.96
CA ARG A 31 14.66 9.17 2.98
C ARG A 31 13.32 9.72 3.46
N ARG A 32 13.27 10.32 4.64
CA ARG A 32 12.01 10.82 5.25
C ARG A 32 11.23 11.78 4.34
N PRO A 33 11.84 12.87 3.81
CA PRO A 33 11.12 13.78 2.93
C PRO A 33 10.70 13.11 1.61
N LEU A 34 11.54 12.24 1.04
CA LEU A 34 11.22 11.52 -0.18
C LEU A 34 9.99 10.62 -0.03
N PHE A 35 9.96 9.78 1.02
CA PHE A 35 8.83 8.89 1.30
C PHE A 35 7.56 9.67 1.65
N PHE A 36 7.68 10.80 2.34
CA PHE A 36 6.54 11.68 2.60
C PHE A 36 5.93 12.20 1.30
N GLN A 37 6.75 12.75 0.39
CA GLN A 37 6.29 13.28 -0.89
C GLN A 37 5.68 12.20 -1.77
N ALA A 38 6.34 11.03 -1.88
CA ALA A 38 5.81 9.89 -2.62
C ALA A 38 4.43 9.46 -2.10
N ARG A 39 4.27 9.40 -0.77
CA ARG A 39 2.99 9.06 -0.15
C ARG A 39 1.91 10.11 -0.44
N GLN A 40 2.23 11.41 -0.39
CA GLN A 40 1.26 12.45 -0.75
C GLN A 40 0.81 12.35 -2.20
N LEU A 41 1.72 11.99 -3.13
CA LEU A 41 1.37 11.76 -4.52
C LEU A 41 0.39 10.60 -4.67
N ILE A 42 0.68 9.44 -4.05
CA ILE A 42 -0.21 8.27 -4.09
C ILE A 42 -1.61 8.64 -3.58
N ILE A 43 -1.70 9.35 -2.46
CA ILE A 43 -2.98 9.75 -1.87
C ILE A 43 -3.74 10.69 -2.80
N ARG A 44 -3.08 11.72 -3.34
CA ARG A 44 -3.72 12.68 -4.27
C ARG A 44 -4.19 11.97 -5.54
N THR A 45 -3.41 11.04 -6.07
CA THR A 45 -3.80 10.26 -7.24
C THR A 45 -4.98 9.36 -6.93
N ALA A 46 -5.00 8.68 -5.78
CA ALA A 46 -6.12 7.84 -5.37
C ALA A 46 -7.43 8.67 -5.23
N GLU A 47 -7.36 9.83 -4.59
CA GLU A 47 -8.52 10.73 -4.44
C GLU A 47 -9.03 11.27 -5.77
N ARG A 48 -8.13 11.61 -6.70
CA ARG A 48 -8.51 12.00 -8.06
C ARG A 48 -9.23 10.88 -8.82
N ASN A 49 -8.94 9.62 -8.48
CA ASN A 49 -9.60 8.45 -9.06
C ASN A 49 -10.78 7.95 -8.21
N GLY A 50 -11.35 8.78 -7.34
CA GLY A 50 -12.57 8.48 -6.60
C GLY A 50 -12.40 7.65 -5.33
N ILE A 51 -11.18 7.43 -4.85
CA ILE A 51 -10.93 6.77 -3.56
C ILE A 51 -10.86 7.84 -2.47
N PRO A 52 -11.81 7.90 -1.52
CA PRO A 52 -11.86 8.97 -0.52
C PRO A 52 -10.81 8.76 0.59
N TRP A 53 -9.53 8.85 0.24
CA TRP A 53 -8.46 8.26 1.04
C TRP A 53 -8.38 8.84 2.45
N ARG A 54 -8.24 10.17 2.54
CA ARG A 54 -8.11 10.85 3.85
C ARG A 54 -9.38 10.75 4.68
N ALA A 55 -10.55 10.88 4.06
CA ALA A 55 -11.84 10.80 4.74
C ALA A 55 -12.08 9.39 5.32
N ARG A 56 -11.84 8.34 4.53
CA ARG A 56 -11.98 6.96 4.98
C ARG A 56 -10.98 6.60 6.07
N ARG A 57 -9.73 7.08 5.97
CA ARG A 57 -8.74 6.90 7.04
C ARG A 57 -9.20 7.52 8.34
N GLN A 58 -9.69 8.76 8.29
CA GLN A 58 -10.19 9.46 9.47
C GLN A 58 -11.38 8.72 10.09
N GLN A 59 -12.32 8.24 9.27
CA GLN A 59 -13.45 7.44 9.74
C GLN A 59 -12.98 6.17 10.46
N LEU A 60 -12.03 5.42 9.88
CA LEU A 60 -11.48 4.21 10.48
C LEU A 60 -10.73 4.48 11.77
N GLN A 61 -9.94 5.57 11.82
CA GLN A 61 -9.25 5.99 13.05
C GLN A 61 -10.24 6.31 14.17
N GLN A 62 -11.26 7.10 13.88
CA GLN A 62 -12.29 7.47 14.85
C GLN A 62 -13.09 6.25 15.35
N ALA A 63 -13.39 5.29 14.46
CA ALA A 63 -14.05 4.06 14.83
C ALA A 63 -13.17 3.14 15.70
N ALA A 64 -11.85 3.16 15.49
CA ALA A 64 -10.90 2.32 16.21
C ALA A 64 -10.47 2.91 17.56
N GLU A 65 -10.46 4.23 17.72
CA GLU A 65 -10.05 4.94 18.93
C GLU A 65 -10.67 4.39 20.23
N PRO A 66 -12.00 4.18 20.35
CA PRO A 66 -12.59 3.62 21.57
C PRO A 66 -12.23 2.15 21.82
N LEU A 67 -11.76 1.42 20.80
CA LEU A 67 -11.37 0.01 20.90
C LEU A 67 -9.91 -0.17 21.31
N LEU A 68 -9.11 0.91 21.29
CA LEU A 68 -7.67 0.85 21.53
C LEU A 68 -7.36 0.21 22.88
N GLU A 69 -7.96 0.72 23.96
CA GLU A 69 -7.69 0.20 25.31
C GLU A 69 -8.17 -1.25 25.49
N GLN A 70 -9.27 -1.63 24.85
CA GLN A 70 -9.78 -3.01 24.86
C GLN A 70 -8.87 -3.97 24.07
N SER A 71 -8.16 -3.46 23.08
CA SER A 71 -7.24 -4.24 22.25
C SER A 71 -5.85 -4.42 22.88
N ARG A 72 -5.55 -3.75 23.99
CA ARG A 72 -4.27 -3.85 24.69
C ARG A 72 -4.25 -5.09 25.59
N THR A 73 -3.19 -5.88 25.48
CA THR A 73 -2.87 -6.93 26.44
C THR A 73 -1.72 -6.43 27.32
N ALA A 74 -1.97 -6.32 28.62
CA ALA A 74 -0.92 -6.01 29.58
C ALA A 74 0.18 -7.08 29.52
N ASP A 75 1.43 -6.67 29.76
CA ASP A 75 2.61 -7.54 29.77
C ASP A 75 2.93 -8.28 28.45
N LEU A 76 2.27 -7.93 27.34
CA LEU A 76 2.56 -8.49 26.04
C LEU A 76 3.88 -7.93 25.47
N SER A 77 4.89 -8.78 25.40
CA SER A 77 6.13 -8.48 24.68
C SER A 77 5.91 -8.68 23.18
N ILE A 78 5.78 -7.58 22.44
CA ILE A 78 5.62 -7.63 20.99
C ILE A 78 6.95 -8.06 20.33
N PRO A 79 6.96 -9.12 19.50
CA PRO A 79 8.15 -9.54 18.78
C PRO A 79 8.75 -8.43 17.90
N GLN A 80 10.08 -8.40 17.80
CA GLN A 80 10.78 -7.33 17.10
C GLN A 80 10.38 -7.20 15.62
N TYR A 81 10.02 -8.31 14.97
CA TYR A 81 9.63 -8.30 13.56
C TYR A 81 8.38 -7.43 13.28
N TYR A 82 7.47 -7.26 14.24
CA TYR A 82 6.30 -6.38 14.08
C TYR A 82 6.66 -4.89 14.05
N ARG A 83 7.83 -4.51 14.56
CA ARG A 83 8.33 -3.12 14.54
C ARG A 83 9.21 -2.82 13.32
N VAL A 84 9.46 -3.81 12.47
CA VAL A 84 10.24 -3.61 11.25
C VAL A 84 9.42 -2.76 10.29
N ARG A 85 10.03 -1.67 9.79
CA ARG A 85 9.38 -0.77 8.84
C ARG A 85 8.94 -1.54 7.59
N PHE A 86 7.82 -1.13 7.01
CA PHE A 86 7.44 -1.54 5.66
C PHE A 86 6.91 -0.32 4.89
N HIS A 87 7.11 -0.29 3.57
CA HIS A 87 6.77 0.86 2.74
C HIS A 87 7.24 2.19 3.35
N ALA A 88 6.32 3.16 3.53
CA ALA A 88 6.58 4.47 4.13
C ALA A 88 6.29 4.52 5.65
N TYR A 89 5.97 3.39 6.29
CA TYR A 89 5.52 3.35 7.69
C TYR A 89 6.65 2.94 8.63
N GLU A 90 7.11 3.88 9.46
CA GLU A 90 8.25 3.69 10.35
C GLU A 90 7.98 2.72 11.50
N GLN A 91 6.73 2.64 11.97
CA GLN A 91 6.33 1.83 13.13
C GLN A 91 6.07 0.35 12.78
N GLY A 92 6.27 -0.03 11.51
CA GLY A 92 6.00 -1.39 11.05
C GLY A 92 4.53 -1.78 11.18
N ASN A 93 4.27 -3.05 11.43
CA ASN A 93 2.94 -3.64 11.55
C ASN A 93 2.11 -3.10 12.73
N LEU A 94 2.73 -2.36 13.65
CA LEU A 94 2.03 -1.68 14.76
C LEU A 94 1.52 -0.28 14.39
N CYS A 95 1.70 0.14 13.14
CA CYS A 95 1.32 1.48 12.68
C CYS A 95 -0.20 1.60 12.47
N TRP A 96 -0.90 2.27 13.38
CA TRP A 96 -2.34 2.58 13.24
C TRP A 96 -2.69 3.35 11.97
N GLN A 97 -1.82 4.27 11.54
CA GLN A 97 -2.00 4.98 10.29
C GLN A 97 -1.96 4.03 9.10
N ALA A 98 -1.06 3.03 9.09
CA ALA A 98 -1.00 2.04 8.03
C ALA A 98 -2.25 1.15 8.01
N ALA A 99 -2.72 0.74 9.19
CA ALA A 99 -3.95 -0.05 9.34
C ALA A 99 -5.16 0.68 8.76
N ALA A 100 -5.34 1.97 9.08
CA ALA A 100 -6.44 2.79 8.58
C ALA A 100 -6.30 3.22 7.10
N GLU A 101 -5.20 2.85 6.43
CA GLU A 101 -4.94 3.16 5.02
C GLU A 101 -4.91 1.91 4.12
N ALA A 102 -5.13 0.72 4.69
CA ALA A 102 -5.02 -0.54 3.97
C ALA A 102 -6.09 -0.70 2.87
N GLU A 103 -7.34 -0.33 3.13
CA GLU A 103 -8.44 -0.42 2.16
C GLU A 103 -8.15 0.44 0.92
N GLN A 104 -7.81 1.70 1.16
CA GLN A 104 -7.55 2.72 0.15
C GLN A 104 -6.31 2.38 -0.68
N ALA A 105 -5.26 1.85 -0.03
CA ALA A 105 -4.07 1.37 -0.71
C ALA A 105 -4.40 0.20 -1.63
N THR A 106 -5.24 -0.73 -1.16
CA THR A 106 -5.69 -1.89 -1.94
C THR A 106 -6.48 -1.46 -3.16
N ASP A 107 -7.45 -0.57 -3.01
CA ASP A 107 -8.25 -0.01 -4.11
C ASP A 107 -7.36 0.73 -5.13
N ALA A 108 -6.42 1.53 -4.65
CA ALA A 108 -5.50 2.28 -5.52
C ALA A 108 -4.60 1.35 -6.33
N MET A 109 -4.21 0.18 -5.79
CA MET A 109 -3.44 -0.80 -6.54
C MET A 109 -4.27 -1.49 -7.62
N ALA A 110 -5.55 -1.80 -7.36
CA ALA A 110 -6.40 -2.43 -8.37
C ALA A 110 -6.59 -1.55 -9.62
N LEU A 111 -6.73 -0.23 -9.45
CA LEU A 111 -6.80 0.70 -10.57
C LEU A 111 -5.56 0.69 -11.48
N ARG A 112 -4.40 0.28 -10.97
CA ARG A 112 -3.15 0.23 -11.76
C ARG A 112 -3.05 -1.00 -12.66
N VAL A 113 -3.95 -1.97 -12.52
CA VAL A 113 -3.91 -3.22 -13.28
C VAL A 113 -4.38 -3.00 -14.73
N TRP A 114 -5.38 -2.13 -14.94
CA TRP A 114 -5.94 -1.80 -16.26
C TRP A 114 -5.88 -0.29 -16.51
N PRO A 115 -4.68 0.28 -16.74
CA PRO A 115 -4.50 1.74 -16.82
C PRO A 115 -5.21 2.39 -18.03
N GLU A 116 -5.50 1.62 -19.07
CA GLU A 116 -6.20 2.08 -20.29
C GLU A 116 -7.73 2.06 -20.15
N GLU A 117 -8.25 1.48 -19.06
CA GLU A 117 -9.69 1.36 -18.82
C GLU A 117 -10.14 2.32 -17.72
N GLN A 118 -11.28 2.98 -17.93
CA GLN A 118 -11.83 3.92 -16.97
C GLN A 118 -12.75 3.20 -15.98
N LEU A 119 -12.13 2.50 -15.02
CA LEU A 119 -12.83 1.73 -13.99
C LEU A 119 -13.00 2.54 -12.71
N SER A 120 -14.14 2.37 -12.03
CA SER A 120 -14.27 2.79 -10.64
C SER A 120 -13.40 1.91 -9.72
N PRO A 121 -13.00 2.40 -8.53
CA PRO A 121 -12.22 1.58 -7.58
C PRO A 121 -12.88 0.24 -7.27
N GLN A 122 -14.20 0.24 -7.08
CA GLN A 122 -14.99 -0.98 -6.82
C GLN A 122 -14.96 -1.94 -8.02
N GLN A 123 -15.14 -1.44 -9.24
CA GLN A 123 -15.10 -2.27 -10.44
C GLN A 123 -13.72 -2.90 -10.65
N ALA A 124 -12.66 -2.12 -10.45
CA ALA A 124 -11.29 -2.62 -10.54
C ALA A 124 -10.99 -3.68 -9.48
N GLN A 125 -11.41 -3.45 -8.23
CA GLN A 125 -11.28 -4.43 -7.15
C GLN A 125 -12.01 -5.74 -7.45
N GLU A 126 -13.28 -5.65 -7.85
CA GLU A 126 -14.09 -6.83 -8.12
C GLU A 126 -13.48 -7.66 -9.26
N ARG A 127 -13.11 -6.99 -10.36
CA ARG A 127 -12.46 -7.65 -11.50
C ARG A 127 -11.13 -8.29 -11.10
N LEU A 128 -10.33 -7.64 -10.27
CA LEU A 128 -9.05 -8.17 -9.78
C LEU A 128 -9.28 -9.42 -8.93
N ARG A 129 -10.24 -9.38 -8.00
CA ARG A 129 -10.59 -10.53 -7.17
C ARG A 129 -11.10 -11.69 -8.02
N GLN A 130 -12.02 -11.46 -8.95
CA GLN A 130 -12.51 -12.48 -9.87
C GLN A 130 -11.41 -13.07 -10.75
N ALA A 131 -10.44 -12.27 -11.19
CA ALA A 131 -9.29 -12.77 -11.93
C ALA A 131 -8.41 -13.68 -11.06
N ILE A 132 -8.13 -13.28 -9.82
CA ILE A 132 -7.38 -14.10 -8.85
C ILE A 132 -8.13 -15.40 -8.58
N HIS A 133 -9.43 -15.35 -8.30
CA HIS A 133 -10.25 -16.54 -8.02
C HIS A 133 -10.25 -17.51 -9.21
N ARG A 134 -10.45 -17.02 -10.44
CA ARG A 134 -10.38 -17.87 -11.64
C ARG A 134 -9.02 -18.55 -11.85
N CYS A 135 -7.93 -17.91 -11.42
CA CYS A 135 -6.60 -18.52 -11.48
C CYS A 135 -6.31 -19.48 -10.31
N ALA A 136 -7.01 -19.33 -9.19
CA ALA A 136 -6.79 -20.10 -7.97
C ALA A 136 -7.75 -21.28 -7.79
N GLU A 137 -8.86 -21.33 -8.55
CA GLU A 137 -9.71 -22.53 -8.62
C GLU A 137 -8.88 -23.74 -9.08
N PRO A 138 -9.08 -24.93 -8.48
CA PRO A 138 -8.31 -26.10 -8.83
C PRO A 138 -8.58 -26.48 -10.29
N LEU A 139 -7.50 -26.71 -11.05
CA LEU A 139 -7.55 -27.40 -12.34
C LEU A 139 -8.19 -28.79 -12.21
#